data_AF-A0A6B3IJ97-F1
#
_entry.id   AF-A0A6B3IJ97-F1
#
_cell.length_a   1.000
_cell.length_b   1.000
_cell.length_c   1.000
_cell.angle_alpha   90.00
_cell.angle_beta   90.00
_cell.angle_gamma   90.00
#
_symmetry.space_group_name_H-M   'P 1'
#
loop_
_entity.id
_entity.type
_entity.pdbx_description
1 polymer ?
#
loop_
_entity_poly.entity_id
_entity_poly.type
_entity_poly.pdbx_seq_one_letter_code
_entity_poly.pdbx_strand_id
1 'polypeptide(L)'
;MAEALTAVPGVRGVLLGGSRARGTHRPDSDWDLGVYYRGAPDLGRLAALASAAQGSPVQVAGPGGWGPWVNGGAWLRVDGVPVDWILRDLDRVERVWEDCRAGRYEVGVQPGHPLGFWSPGYAGEVAYGRVLADPAGELSALRHRVRVEPGYPEPL
;
A
#
# COMPACT_ATOMS: atom_id res chain seq x y z
N MET A 1 -6.86 13.14 -4.41
CA MET A 1 -5.69 12.28 -4.76
C MET A 1 -6.10 10.83 -5.04
N ALA A 2 -6.80 10.14 -4.12
CA ALA A 2 -7.15 8.72 -4.29
C ALA A 2 -7.92 8.39 -5.60
N GLU A 3 -8.95 9.17 -5.95
CA GLU A 3 -9.70 8.97 -7.20
C GLU A 3 -8.83 9.12 -8.45
N ALA A 4 -7.96 10.13 -8.46
CA ALA A 4 -7.01 10.36 -9.56
C ALA A 4 -6.01 9.21 -9.71
N LEU A 5 -5.54 8.64 -8.59
CA LEU A 5 -4.69 7.46 -8.59
C LEU A 5 -5.41 6.24 -9.20
N THR A 6 -6.69 6.02 -8.87
CA THR A 6 -7.47 4.91 -9.45
C THR A 6 -7.81 5.08 -10.93
N ALA A 7 -7.65 6.29 -11.48
CA ALA A 7 -7.78 6.54 -12.91
C ALA A 7 -6.51 6.15 -13.71
N VAL A 8 -5.40 5.82 -13.02
CA VAL A 8 -4.17 5.35 -13.64
C VAL A 8 -4.32 3.88 -14.07
N PRO A 9 -4.03 3.53 -15.34
CA PRO A 9 -4.07 2.15 -15.79
C PRO A 9 -3.23 1.21 -14.91
N GLY A 10 -3.83 0.10 -14.52
CA GLY A 10 -3.24 -0.90 -13.63
C GLY A 10 -3.56 -0.71 -12.15
N VAL A 11 -3.87 0.50 -11.69
CA VAL A 11 -4.29 0.77 -10.31
C VAL A 11 -5.72 0.28 -10.09
N ARG A 12 -5.94 -0.50 -9.03
CA ARG A 12 -7.22 -1.11 -8.65
C ARG A 12 -7.85 -0.47 -7.43
N GLY A 13 -7.05 0.04 -6.52
CA GLY A 13 -7.55 0.71 -5.33
C GLY A 13 -6.48 1.49 -4.60
N VAL A 14 -6.93 2.37 -3.72
CA VAL A 14 -6.09 3.16 -2.83
C VAL A 14 -6.58 2.96 -1.41
N LEU A 15 -5.66 2.66 -0.50
CA LEU A 15 -5.94 2.46 0.91
C LEU A 15 -5.01 3.32 1.75
N LEU A 16 -5.59 4.02 2.72
CA LEU A 16 -4.86 4.72 3.76
C LEU A 16 -4.34 3.68 4.76
N GLY A 17 -3.03 3.69 4.97
CA GLY A 17 -2.34 2.86 5.95
C GLY A 17 -1.87 3.64 7.18
N GLY A 18 -0.95 3.02 7.92
CA GLY A 18 -0.18 3.67 8.96
C GLY A 18 -0.98 4.19 10.15
N SER A 19 -0.40 5.17 10.84
CA SER A 19 -0.94 5.74 12.08
C SER A 19 -2.29 6.46 11.85
N ARG A 20 -2.48 7.07 10.68
CA ARG A 20 -3.72 7.78 10.33
C ARG A 20 -4.88 6.85 10.08
N ALA A 21 -4.66 5.69 9.46
CA ALA A 21 -5.70 4.67 9.31
C ALA A 21 -6.19 4.14 10.66
N ARG A 22 -5.26 3.99 11.62
CA ARG A 22 -5.53 3.44 12.97
C ARG A 22 -5.95 4.49 14.00
N GLY A 23 -5.96 5.78 13.65
CA GLY A 23 -6.28 6.85 14.60
C GLY A 23 -5.21 7.11 15.67
N THR A 24 -3.99 6.57 15.50
CA THR A 24 -2.86 6.73 16.44
C THR A 24 -1.81 7.75 15.95
N HIS A 25 -2.20 8.62 15.03
CA HIS A 25 -1.31 9.61 14.42
C HIS A 25 -1.08 10.81 15.35
N ARG A 26 0.08 11.42 15.20
CA ARG A 26 0.41 12.72 15.79
C ARG A 26 0.22 13.82 14.74
N PRO A 27 0.20 15.11 15.13
CA PRO A 27 0.08 16.21 14.18
C PRO A 27 1.15 16.21 13.07
N ASP A 28 2.36 15.71 13.39
CA ASP A 28 3.51 15.62 12.49
C ASP A 28 3.59 14.32 11.68
N SER A 29 2.63 13.41 11.83
CA SER A 29 2.61 12.15 11.09
C SER A 29 2.39 12.37 9.60
N ASP A 30 3.10 11.57 8.81
CA ASP A 30 2.94 11.40 7.38
C ASP A 30 1.59 10.77 6.99
N TRP A 31 1.35 10.69 5.69
CA TRP A 31 0.24 9.97 5.09
C TRP A 31 0.74 8.79 4.28
N ASP A 32 0.43 7.57 4.72
CA ASP A 32 0.74 6.34 3.97
C ASP A 32 -0.41 5.96 3.03
N LEU A 33 -0.18 6.05 1.73
CA LEU A 33 -1.11 5.62 0.69
C LEU A 33 -0.61 4.33 0.03
N GLY A 34 -1.25 3.21 0.33
CA GLY A 34 -1.10 1.98 -0.44
C GLY A 34 -1.80 2.15 -1.79
N VAL A 35 -1.03 2.09 -2.89
CA VAL A 35 -1.51 2.13 -4.27
C VAL A 35 -1.53 0.68 -4.78
N TYR A 36 -2.71 0.06 -4.74
CA TYR A 36 -2.90 -1.34 -5.08
C TYR A 36 -3.08 -1.46 -6.59
N TYR A 37 -2.27 -2.31 -7.22
CA TYR A 37 -2.27 -2.50 -8.68
C TYR A 37 -2.28 -3.99 -9.05
N ARG A 38 -2.61 -4.29 -10.30
CA ARG A 38 -2.38 -5.60 -10.92
C ARG A 38 -1.62 -5.43 -12.23
N GLY A 39 -0.73 -6.37 -12.54
CA GLY A 39 0.15 -6.29 -13.71
C GLY A 39 1.19 -5.17 -13.55
N ALA A 40 1.37 -4.33 -14.57
CA ALA A 40 2.28 -3.19 -14.50
C ALA A 40 1.50 -1.88 -14.37
N PRO A 41 1.71 -1.07 -13.32
CA PRO A 41 1.11 0.25 -13.22
C PRO A 41 1.80 1.22 -14.19
N ASP A 42 1.04 2.18 -14.74
CA ASP A 42 1.61 3.25 -15.58
C ASP A 42 2.43 4.23 -14.73
N LEU A 43 3.74 3.96 -14.61
CA LEU A 43 4.67 4.77 -13.81
C LEU A 43 4.79 6.21 -14.31
N GLY A 44 4.64 6.44 -15.62
CA GLY A 44 4.69 7.78 -16.19
C GLY A 44 3.51 8.64 -15.71
N ARG A 45 2.30 8.07 -15.72
CA ARG A 45 1.12 8.73 -15.17
C ARG A 45 1.18 8.91 -13.65
N LEU A 46 1.72 7.92 -12.91
CA LEU A 46 1.96 8.08 -11.48
C LEU A 46 2.93 9.23 -11.21
N ALA A 47 4.05 9.30 -11.94
CA ALA A 47 5.02 10.37 -11.78
C ALA A 47 4.44 11.74 -12.13
N ALA A 48 3.61 11.83 -13.19
CA ALA A 48 2.91 13.06 -13.55
C ALA A 48 1.94 13.52 -12.45
N LEU A 49 1.12 12.61 -11.90
CA LEU A 49 0.21 12.92 -10.78
C LEU A 49 0.97 13.33 -9.52
N ALA A 50 2.05 12.62 -9.20
CA ALA A 50 2.89 12.91 -8.04
C ALA A 50 3.53 14.31 -8.16
N SER A 51 4.07 14.60 -9.34
CA SER A 51 4.71 15.89 -9.62
C SER A 51 3.71 17.04 -9.58
N ALA A 52 2.50 16.83 -10.11
CA ALA A 52 1.43 17.83 -10.03
C ALA A 52 0.98 18.09 -8.59
N ALA A 53 0.88 17.04 -7.76
CA ALA A 53 0.50 17.18 -6.35
C ALA A 53 1.58 17.87 -5.51
N GLN A 54 2.87 17.62 -5.79
CA GLN A 54 3.99 18.25 -5.08
C GLN A 54 4.35 19.65 -5.61
N GLY A 55 4.04 19.94 -6.87
CA GLY A 55 4.45 21.17 -7.55
C GLY A 55 5.91 21.15 -8.06
N SER A 56 6.56 19.98 -8.04
CA SER A 56 7.91 19.78 -8.58
C SER A 56 8.09 18.34 -9.06
N PRO A 57 9.09 18.03 -9.91
CA PRO A 57 9.28 16.68 -10.43
C PRO A 57 9.45 15.64 -9.31
N VAL A 58 8.67 14.55 -9.38
CA VAL A 58 8.74 13.40 -8.47
C VAL A 58 9.12 12.15 -9.25
N GLN A 59 10.10 11.41 -8.72
CA GLN A 59 10.46 10.07 -9.22
C GLN A 59 9.57 9.03 -8.54
N VAL A 60 9.01 8.10 -9.33
CA VAL A 60 8.28 6.94 -8.82
C VAL A 60 9.13 5.71 -9.06
N ALA A 61 9.59 5.07 -7.99
CA ALA A 61 10.25 3.78 -8.06
C ALA A 61 9.22 2.72 -8.48
N GLY A 62 9.47 2.06 -9.61
CA GLY A 62 8.63 0.97 -10.08
C GLY A 62 8.70 -0.28 -9.20
N PRO A 63 7.92 -1.32 -9.52
CA PRO A 63 7.99 -2.62 -8.83
C PRO A 63 9.43 -3.15 -8.75
N GLY A 64 9.84 -3.58 -7.56
CA GLY A 64 11.20 -4.00 -7.19
C GLY A 64 12.18 -2.85 -6.87
N GLY A 65 11.86 -1.60 -7.22
CA GLY A 65 12.74 -0.44 -7.02
C GLY A 65 13.04 -0.10 -5.56
N TRP A 66 12.16 -0.49 -4.63
CA TRP A 66 12.38 -0.37 -3.18
C TRP A 66 12.72 -1.70 -2.52
N GLY A 67 13.15 -2.70 -3.30
CA GLY A 67 13.44 -4.04 -2.83
C GLY A 67 12.22 -4.97 -2.87
N PRO A 68 12.39 -6.21 -2.38
CA PRO A 68 11.45 -7.28 -2.68
C PRO A 68 10.15 -7.18 -1.91
N TRP A 69 9.97 -6.35 -0.87
CA TRP A 69 8.76 -6.32 -0.05
C TRP A 69 8.03 -5.00 -0.06
N VAL A 70 8.72 -3.89 0.19
CA VAL A 70 8.09 -2.57 0.04
C VAL A 70 7.76 -2.32 -1.44
N ASN A 71 8.49 -3.01 -2.34
CA ASN A 71 8.26 -3.13 -3.78
C ASN A 71 8.61 -1.85 -4.55
N GLY A 72 7.89 -0.77 -4.35
CA GLY A 72 8.11 0.50 -5.03
C GLY A 72 7.19 1.58 -4.50
N GLY A 73 7.24 2.77 -5.10
CA GLY A 73 6.51 3.91 -4.57
C GLY A 73 7.13 5.25 -4.88
N ALA A 74 6.66 6.27 -4.17
CA ALA A 74 7.18 7.61 -4.21
C ALA A 74 7.07 8.28 -2.85
N TRP A 75 8.05 9.12 -2.53
CA TRP A 75 7.96 10.05 -1.41
C TRP A 75 7.58 11.42 -1.95
N LEU A 76 6.54 12.01 -1.39
CA LEU A 76 6.03 13.31 -1.79
C LEU A 76 5.93 14.25 -0.58
N ARG A 77 5.86 15.55 -0.88
CA ARG A 77 5.34 16.56 0.03
C ARG A 77 4.17 17.29 -0.62
N VAL A 78 3.00 17.25 0.02
CA VAL A 78 1.80 17.96 -0.42
C VAL A 78 1.45 18.97 0.65
N ASP A 79 1.41 20.26 0.30
CA ASP A 79 1.17 21.37 1.23
C ASP A 79 2.10 21.33 2.47
N GLY A 80 3.35 20.91 2.26
CA GLY A 80 4.36 20.78 3.31
C GLY A 80 4.29 19.48 4.13
N VAL A 81 3.26 18.66 3.95
CA VAL A 81 3.06 17.40 4.68
C VAL A 81 3.64 16.22 3.89
N PRO A 82 4.43 15.32 4.52
CA PRO A 82 4.91 14.11 3.87
C PRO A 82 3.76 13.16 3.48
N VAL A 83 3.80 12.65 2.25
CA VAL A 83 2.87 11.65 1.73
C VAL A 83 3.67 10.55 1.04
N ASP A 84 3.49 9.32 1.50
CA ASP A 84 4.18 8.14 1.00
C ASP A 84 3.24 7.34 0.12
N TRP A 85 3.59 7.18 -1.16
CA TRP A 85 2.93 6.24 -2.03
C TRP A 85 3.68 4.93 -1.98
N ILE A 86 2.96 3.85 -1.67
CA ILE A 86 3.52 2.53 -1.54
C ILE A 86 2.83 1.61 -2.54
N LEU A 87 3.57 1.12 -3.55
CA LEU A 87 3.04 0.23 -4.56
C LEU A 87 2.80 -1.16 -3.97
N ARG A 88 1.56 -1.65 -4.09
CA ARG A 88 1.15 -2.99 -3.62
C ARG A 88 0.60 -3.80 -4.77
N ASP A 89 1.29 -4.87 -5.11
CA ASP A 89 0.79 -5.86 -6.07
C ASP A 89 -0.33 -6.66 -5.41
N LEU A 90 -1.56 -6.48 -5.89
CA LEU A 90 -2.74 -7.09 -5.31
C LEU A 90 -2.70 -8.62 -5.44
N ASP A 91 -2.16 -9.16 -6.54
CA ASP A 91 -1.98 -10.61 -6.72
C ASP A 91 -1.06 -11.19 -5.63
N ARG A 92 -0.02 -10.42 -5.27
CA ARG A 92 0.91 -10.83 -4.22
C ARG A 92 0.31 -10.71 -2.82
N VAL A 93 -0.44 -9.64 -2.54
CA VAL A 93 -1.13 -9.48 -1.25
C VAL A 93 -2.11 -10.63 -1.03
N GLU A 94 -2.87 -11.01 -2.06
CA GLU A 94 -3.77 -12.16 -2.01
C GLU A 94 -3.05 -13.47 -1.75
N ARG A 95 -1.91 -13.70 -2.44
CA ARG A 95 -1.08 -14.90 -2.23
C ARG A 95 -0.57 -14.99 -0.80
N VAL A 96 -0.01 -13.90 -0.28
CA VAL A 96 0.50 -13.84 1.10
C VAL A 96 -0.62 -14.10 2.10
N TRP A 97 -1.83 -13.59 1.85
CA TRP A 97 -2.99 -13.89 2.69
C TRP A 97 -3.34 -15.39 2.69
N GLU A 98 -3.43 -16.03 1.53
CA GLU A 98 -3.72 -17.47 1.47
C GLU A 98 -2.58 -18.33 2.06
N ASP A 99 -1.32 -17.89 1.95
CA ASP A 99 -0.20 -18.53 2.64
C ASP A 99 -0.34 -18.44 4.16
N CYS A 100 -0.69 -17.26 4.69
CA CYS A 100 -0.93 -17.06 6.13
C CYS A 100 -2.04 -18.00 6.64
N ARG A 101 -3.14 -18.12 5.88
CA ARG A 101 -4.25 -19.04 6.23
C ARG A 101 -3.84 -20.50 6.25
N ALA A 102 -2.82 -20.86 5.47
CA ALA A 102 -2.24 -22.19 5.46
C ALA A 102 -1.08 -22.37 6.46
N GLY A 103 -0.88 -21.41 7.37
CA GLY A 103 0.20 -21.45 8.37
C GLY A 103 1.59 -21.19 7.80
N ARG A 104 1.69 -20.63 6.59
CA ARG A 104 2.96 -20.29 5.94
C ARG A 104 3.20 -18.79 6.00
N TYR A 105 4.40 -18.40 6.40
CA TYR A 105 4.86 -17.02 6.32
C TYR A 105 6.38 -17.01 6.17
N GLU A 106 6.88 -15.89 5.67
CA GLU A 106 8.31 -15.60 5.60
C GLU A 106 8.67 -14.28 6.27
N VAL A 107 9.92 -14.23 6.75
CA VAL A 107 10.61 -13.01 7.17
C VAL A 107 11.74 -12.80 6.16
N GLY A 108 11.52 -11.91 5.19
CA GLY A 108 12.40 -11.74 4.05
C GLY A 108 13.36 -10.56 4.20
N VAL A 109 14.47 -10.56 3.46
CA VAL A 109 15.40 -9.43 3.43
C VAL A 109 14.75 -8.23 2.73
N GLN A 110 14.82 -7.06 3.35
CA GLN A 110 14.23 -5.83 2.80
C GLN A 110 15.06 -4.60 3.22
N PRO A 111 15.50 -3.74 2.27
CA PRO A 111 16.10 -2.45 2.60
C PRO A 111 15.24 -1.64 3.59
N GLY A 112 15.89 -1.06 4.60
CA GLY A 112 15.23 -0.34 5.68
C GLY A 112 14.62 -1.22 6.78
N HIS A 113 14.67 -2.55 6.66
CA HIS A 113 14.13 -3.49 7.63
C HIS A 113 15.24 -4.47 8.09
N PRO A 114 16.13 -4.06 9.02
CA PRO A 114 17.31 -4.84 9.40
C PRO A 114 16.97 -6.19 10.05
N LEU A 115 15.77 -6.33 10.61
CA LEU A 115 15.26 -7.58 11.19
C LEU A 115 14.38 -8.38 10.22
N GLY A 116 14.34 -7.98 8.95
CA GLY A 116 13.52 -8.57 7.90
C GLY A 116 12.11 -7.99 7.83
N PHE A 117 11.48 -8.21 6.68
CA PHE A 117 10.09 -7.86 6.42
C PHE A 117 9.21 -9.07 6.71
N TRP A 118 8.25 -8.92 7.61
CA TRP A 118 7.31 -9.95 7.99
C TRP A 118 6.13 -9.97 7.02
N SER A 119 6.06 -11.01 6.17
CA SER A 119 5.07 -11.12 5.09
C SER A 119 3.59 -10.94 5.54
N PRO A 120 3.12 -11.45 6.70
CA PRO A 120 1.74 -11.22 7.14
C PRO A 120 1.39 -9.73 7.32
N GLY A 121 2.40 -8.85 7.41
CA GLY A 121 2.21 -7.39 7.37
C GLY A 121 1.37 -6.91 6.19
N TYR A 122 1.41 -7.56 5.02
CA TYR A 122 0.54 -7.24 3.89
C TYR A 122 -0.95 -7.42 4.21
N ALA A 123 -1.31 -8.53 4.86
CA ALA A 123 -2.68 -8.76 5.29
C ALA A 123 -3.08 -7.77 6.41
N GLY A 124 -2.15 -7.46 7.32
CA GLY A 124 -2.35 -6.45 8.36
C GLY A 124 -2.62 -5.05 7.81
N GLU A 125 -1.87 -4.62 6.80
CA GLU A 125 -2.10 -3.34 6.09
C GLU A 125 -3.51 -3.26 5.52
N VAL A 126 -3.99 -4.33 4.87
CA VAL A 126 -5.35 -4.41 4.35
C VAL A 126 -6.40 -4.41 5.47
N ALA A 127 -6.18 -5.20 6.52
CA ALA A 127 -7.12 -5.37 7.63
C ALA A 127 -7.38 -4.04 8.36
N TYR A 128 -6.31 -3.33 8.71
CA TYR A 128 -6.35 -2.10 9.49
C TYR A 128 -6.43 -0.82 8.66
N GLY A 129 -6.15 -0.92 7.37
CA GLY A 129 -6.26 0.20 6.45
C GLY A 129 -7.70 0.66 6.23
N ARG A 130 -7.83 1.90 5.73
CA ARG A 130 -9.11 2.49 5.30
C ARG A 130 -9.10 2.64 3.78
N VAL A 131 -10.01 1.96 3.09
CA VAL A 131 -10.16 2.10 1.64
C VAL A 131 -10.60 3.53 1.33
N LEU A 132 -9.85 4.23 0.48
CA LEU A 132 -10.15 5.59 0.04
C LEU A 132 -10.79 5.62 -1.34
N ALA A 133 -10.39 4.71 -2.23
CA ALA A 133 -10.95 4.56 -3.56
C ALA A 133 -10.79 3.10 -4.02
N ASP A 134 -11.85 2.52 -4.59
CA ASP A 134 -11.87 1.12 -5.04
C ASP A 134 -13.00 0.94 -6.08
N PRO A 135 -12.83 1.46 -7.31
CA PRO A 135 -13.91 1.53 -8.30
C PRO A 135 -14.46 0.16 -8.72
N ALA A 136 -13.66 -0.90 -8.60
CA ALA A 136 -14.04 -2.26 -8.95
C ALA A 136 -14.45 -3.12 -7.74
N GLY A 137 -14.28 -2.63 -6.52
CA GLY A 137 -14.62 -3.36 -5.28
C GLY A 137 -13.63 -4.47 -4.90
N GLU A 138 -12.52 -4.64 -5.62
CA GLU A 138 -11.55 -5.73 -5.40
C GLU A 138 -10.86 -5.59 -4.04
N LEU A 139 -10.42 -4.37 -3.70
CA LEU A 139 -9.71 -4.11 -2.46
C LEU A 139 -10.64 -4.23 -1.24
N SER A 140 -11.89 -3.80 -1.39
CA SER A 140 -12.94 -3.94 -0.38
C SER A 140 -13.32 -5.41 -0.17
N ALA A 141 -13.43 -6.20 -1.24
CA ALA A 141 -13.67 -7.63 -1.16
C ALA A 141 -12.53 -8.39 -0.48
N LEU A 142 -11.27 -8.08 -0.83
CA LEU A 142 -10.09 -8.63 -0.15
C LEU A 142 -10.10 -8.24 1.33
N ARG A 143 -10.34 -6.95 1.64
CA ARG A 143 -10.40 -6.48 3.03
C ARG A 143 -11.49 -7.16 3.83
N HIS A 144 -12.65 -7.43 3.24
CA HIS A 144 -13.70 -8.22 3.89
C HIS A 144 -13.20 -9.63 4.21
N ARG A 145 -12.61 -10.35 3.24
CA ARG A 145 -12.06 -11.69 3.46
C ARG A 145 -10.98 -11.72 4.54
N VAL A 146 -10.06 -10.76 4.54
CA VAL A 146 -8.99 -10.65 5.52
C VAL A 146 -9.52 -10.38 6.93
N ARG A 147 -10.67 -9.72 7.08
CA ARG A 147 -11.25 -9.41 8.39
C ARG A 147 -12.24 -10.45 8.93
N VAL A 148 -12.62 -11.46 8.13
CA VAL A 148 -13.65 -12.44 8.50
C VAL A 148 -13.03 -13.76 8.94
N GLU A 149 -13.62 -14.34 9.99
CA GLU A 149 -13.17 -15.49 10.80
C GLU A 149 -12.40 -16.61 10.05
N PRO A 150 -11.23 -17.06 10.58
CA PRO A 150 -10.59 -16.55 11.80
C PRO A 150 -10.01 -15.13 11.67
N GLY A 151 -10.07 -14.52 10.46
CA GLY A 151 -9.66 -13.14 10.20
C GLY A 151 -8.19 -12.85 10.50
N TYR A 152 -7.77 -11.62 10.22
CA TYR A 152 -6.50 -11.10 10.70
C TYR A 152 -6.65 -10.79 12.20
N PRO A 153 -5.74 -11.28 13.06
CA PRO A 153 -5.89 -11.17 14.51
C PRO A 153 -5.90 -9.71 14.96
N GLU A 154 -6.69 -9.42 16.00
CA GLU A 154 -6.70 -8.11 16.66
C GLU A 154 -5.32 -7.78 17.26
N PRO A 155 -4.94 -6.50 17.37
CA PRO A 155 -3.70 -6.12 18.05
C PRO A 155 -3.79 -6.52 19.52
N LEU A 156 -2.68 -7.02 20.07
CA LEU A 156 -2.55 -7.36 21.50
C LEU A 156 -2.64 -6.11 22.39
#